data_AF-A0AAF0CBM8-F1
#
_entry.id   AF-A0AAF0CBM8-F1
#
_cell.length_a   1.000
_cell.length_b   1.000
_cell.length_c   1.000
_cell.angle_alpha   90.00
_cell.angle_beta   90.00
_cell.angle_gamma   90.00
#
_symmetry.space_group_name_H-M   'P 1'
#
loop_
_entity.id
_entity.type
_entity.pdbx_description
1 polymer ?
#
loop_
_entity_poly.entity_id
_entity_poly.type
_entity_poly.pdbx_seq_one_letter_code
_entity_poly.pdbx_strand_id
1 'polypeptide(L)'
;MLRSQFLLEIAFPALVLCLTAVLLYGAVASDTGYGSLAALEREAGEKEAELTVLEIRREALEKRADLLNSRSLDPDLLDERIRSVLGYSRDGDVVISRDELNLLLENAER
;
A
#
# COMPACT_ATOMS: atom_id res chain seq x y z
N MET A 1 -4.06 78.61 9.60
CA MET A 1 -4.10 77.79 8.36
C MET A 1 -3.14 76.62 8.55
N LEU A 2 -3.63 75.49 9.06
CA LEU A 2 -2.80 74.28 9.15
C LEU A 2 -2.68 73.69 7.74
N ARG A 3 -1.47 73.72 7.18
CA ARG A 3 -1.21 73.27 5.81
C ARG A 3 -1.46 71.77 5.76
N SER A 4 -2.37 71.33 4.89
CA SER A 4 -2.72 69.92 4.66
C SER A 4 -1.51 69.01 4.39
N GLN A 5 -0.40 69.62 3.97
CA GLN A 5 0.91 68.99 3.79
C GLN A 5 1.43 68.33 5.08
N PHE A 6 1.28 68.97 6.24
CA PHE A 6 1.73 68.41 7.53
C PHE A 6 0.87 67.24 8.01
N LEU A 7 -0.44 67.27 7.73
CA LEU A 7 -1.33 66.15 8.06
C LEU A 7 -0.99 64.91 7.24
N LEU A 8 -0.63 65.10 5.96
CA LEU A 8 -0.23 64.00 5.08
C LEU A 8 1.15 63.43 5.44
N GLU A 9 2.08 64.28 5.86
CA GLU A 9 3.42 63.86 6.33
C GLU A 9 3.39 62.99 7.60
N ILE A 10 2.39 63.16 8.47
CA ILE A 10 2.23 62.32 9.68
C ILE A 10 1.30 61.14 9.41
N ALA A 11 0.25 61.33 8.62
CA ALA A 11 -0.69 60.27 8.26
C ALA A 11 -0.02 59.15 7.44
N PHE A 12 0.92 59.51 6.55
CA PHE A 12 1.65 58.53 5.73
C PHE A 12 2.48 57.52 6.56
N PRO A 13 3.41 57.92 7.45
CA PRO A 13 4.17 56.98 8.28
C PRO A 13 3.29 56.22 9.27
N ALA A 14 2.22 56.85 9.79
CA ALA A 14 1.26 56.15 10.65
C ALA A 14 0.50 55.05 9.90
N LEU A 15 0.11 55.30 8.65
CA LEU A 15 -0.55 54.31 7.79
C LEU A 15 0.40 53.19 7.40
N VAL A 16 1.67 53.50 7.09
CA VAL A 16 2.71 52.50 6.83
C VAL A 16 2.92 51.64 8.07
N LEU A 17 3.06 52.24 9.26
CA LEU A 17 3.21 51.52 10.52
C LEU A 17 2.01 50.59 10.80
N CYS A 18 0.80 51.08 10.57
CA CYS A 18 -0.42 50.30 10.73
C CYS A 18 -0.46 49.10 9.77
N LEU A 19 -0.16 49.33 8.48
CA LEU A 19 -0.05 48.25 7.49
C LEU A 19 1.02 47.23 7.87
N THR A 20 2.20 47.68 8.31
CA THR A 20 3.25 46.77 8.77
C THR A 20 2.83 45.97 9.99
N ALA A 21 2.07 46.56 10.92
CA ALA A 21 1.57 45.86 12.10
C ALA A 21 0.53 44.80 11.72
N VAL A 22 -0.38 45.12 10.78
CA VAL A 22 -1.36 44.17 10.25
C VAL A 22 -0.68 43.03 9.50
N LEU A 23 0.34 43.33 8.69
CA LEU A 23 1.12 42.31 7.98
C LEU A 23 1.96 41.46 8.95
N LEU A 24 2.52 42.03 10.00
CA LEU A 24 3.30 41.31 11.01
C LEU A 24 2.39 40.43 11.87
N TYR A 25 1.23 40.95 12.27
CA TYR A 25 0.20 40.17 12.95
C TYR A 25 -0.32 39.05 12.06
N GLY A 26 -0.59 39.34 10.78
CA GLY A 26 -0.95 38.34 9.78
C GLY A 26 0.14 37.32 9.54
N ALA A 27 1.42 37.69 9.56
CA ALA A 27 2.53 36.73 9.43
C ALA A 27 2.65 35.81 10.65
N VAL A 28 2.29 36.29 11.84
CA VAL A 28 2.31 35.51 13.09
C VAL A 28 1.04 34.66 13.24
N ALA A 29 -0.11 35.15 12.76
CA ALA A 29 -1.43 34.51 12.94
C ALA A 29 -1.93 33.74 11.70
N SER A 30 -1.34 33.94 10.51
CA SER A 30 -1.71 33.20 9.31
C SER A 30 -1.09 31.82 9.39
N ASP A 31 -1.97 30.83 9.50
CA ASP A 31 -1.74 29.37 9.52
C ASP A 31 -0.97 28.80 8.30
N THR A 32 -0.37 29.65 7.47
CA THR A 32 0.20 29.30 6.16
C THR A 32 1.73 29.22 6.15
N GLY A 33 2.43 29.60 7.22
CA GLY A 33 3.90 29.75 7.18
C GLY A 33 4.74 28.70 7.92
N TYR A 34 4.35 28.29 9.13
CA TYR A 34 5.24 27.51 10.01
C TYR A 34 4.59 26.30 10.71
N GLY A 35 3.26 26.25 10.85
CA GLY A 35 2.57 25.10 11.46
C GLY A 35 2.16 24.02 10.47
N SER A 36 1.94 24.39 9.21
CA SER A 36 1.47 23.49 8.15
C SER A 36 2.58 22.58 7.61
N LEU A 37 3.86 22.99 7.66
CA LEU A 37 4.98 22.13 7.27
C LEU A 37 5.11 20.91 8.17
N ALA A 38 4.96 21.08 9.49
CA ALA A 38 5.03 19.97 10.43
C ALA A 38 3.83 19.01 10.30
N ALA A 39 2.64 19.52 9.95
CA ALA A 39 1.47 18.69 9.69
C ALA A 39 1.58 17.95 8.34
N LEU A 40 2.03 18.64 7.28
CA LEU A 40 2.28 18.03 5.97
C LEU A 40 3.44 17.03 6.00
N GLU A 41 4.51 17.27 6.77
CA GLU A 41 5.61 16.31 6.96
C GLU A 41 5.16 15.06 7.71
N ARG A 42 4.27 15.20 8.71
CA ARG A 42 3.69 14.06 9.40
C ARG A 42 2.77 13.26 8.49
N GLU A 43 1.94 13.92 7.71
CA GLU A 43 1.04 13.26 6.75
C GLU A 43 1.83 12.60 5.61
N ALA A 44 2.94 13.21 5.16
CA ALA A 44 3.86 12.61 4.20
C ALA A 44 4.55 11.36 4.77
N GLY A 45 5.03 11.41 6.02
CA GLY A 45 5.66 10.26 6.69
C GLY A 45 4.70 9.09 6.92
N GLU A 46 3.44 9.36 7.28
CA GLU A 46 2.42 8.32 7.42
C GLU A 46 2.09 7.64 6.08
N LYS A 47 2.04 8.42 4.99
CA LYS A 47 1.82 7.90 3.64
C LYS A 47 3.00 7.08 3.11
N GLU A 48 4.23 7.48 3.43
CA GLU A 48 5.45 6.75 3.05
C GLU A 48 5.58 5.41 3.78
N ALA A 49 5.18 5.36 5.05
CA ALA A 49 5.10 4.12 5.82
C ALA A 49 4.03 3.17 5.24
N GLU A 50 2.87 3.70 4.85
CA GLU A 50 1.81 2.92 4.21
C GLU A 50 2.25 2.35 2.85
N LEU A 51 2.96 3.15 2.05
CA LEU A 51 3.55 2.71 0.78
C LEU A 51 4.56 1.58 0.98
N THR A 52 5.47 1.71 1.94
CA THR A 52 6.50 0.70 2.22
C THR A 52 5.86 -0.65 2.57
N VAL A 53 4.80 -0.64 3.39
CA VAL A 53 4.07 -1.86 3.75
C VAL A 53 3.36 -2.48 2.54
N LEU A 54 2.78 -1.65 1.67
CA LEU A 54 2.13 -2.12 0.44
C LEU A 54 3.15 -2.71 -0.55
N GLU A 55 4.32 -2.11 -0.69
CA GLU A 55 5.40 -2.59 -1.56
C GLU A 55 5.91 -3.95 -1.12
N ILE A 56 6.15 -4.15 0.18
CA ILE A 56 6.55 -5.46 0.72
C ILE A 56 5.48 -6.52 0.45
N ARG A 57 4.20 -6.17 0.60
CA ARG A 57 3.09 -7.09 0.29
C ARG A 57 3.03 -7.41 -1.20
N ARG A 58 3.24 -6.41 -2.06
CA ARG A 58 3.28 -6.61 -3.51
C ARG A 58 4.42 -7.55 -3.88
N GLU A 59 5.63 -7.31 -3.38
CA GLU A 59 6.79 -8.15 -3.70
C GLU A 59 6.61 -9.60 -3.22
N ALA A 60 6.02 -9.78 -2.03
CA ALA A 60 5.69 -11.11 -1.52
C ALA A 60 4.62 -11.82 -2.38
N LEU A 61 3.63 -11.07 -2.87
CA LEU A 61 2.60 -11.60 -3.77
C LEU A 61 3.15 -11.89 -5.16
N GLU A 62 4.04 -11.06 -5.69
CA GLU A 62 4.71 -11.27 -6.98
C GLU A 62 5.59 -12.51 -6.93
N LYS A 63 6.38 -12.70 -5.88
CA LYS A 63 7.14 -13.95 -5.68
C LYS A 63 6.25 -15.18 -5.64
N ARG A 64 5.09 -15.11 -4.97
CA ARG A 64 4.12 -16.22 -4.93
C ARG A 64 3.44 -16.43 -6.27
N ALA A 65 3.10 -15.36 -6.97
CA ALA A 65 2.48 -15.41 -8.29
C ALA A 65 3.45 -16.01 -9.32
N ASP A 66 4.74 -15.66 -9.27
CA ASP A 66 5.78 -16.24 -10.10
C ASP A 66 5.95 -17.74 -9.83
N LEU A 67 5.92 -18.17 -8.56
CA LEU A 67 5.96 -19.60 -8.21
C LEU A 67 4.73 -20.37 -8.71
N LEU A 68 3.59 -19.69 -8.86
CA LEU A 68 2.34 -20.27 -9.37
C LEU A 68 2.15 -20.03 -10.88
N ASN A 69 3.09 -19.35 -11.53
CA ASN A 69 2.98 -18.97 -12.93
C ASN A 69 3.18 -20.21 -13.81
N SER A 70 2.18 -20.48 -14.66
CA SER A 70 2.13 -21.64 -15.56
C SER A 70 3.28 -21.72 -16.56
N ARG A 71 4.05 -20.65 -16.74
CA ARG A 71 5.24 -20.64 -17.62
C ARG A 71 6.45 -21.37 -17.02
N SER A 72 6.52 -21.53 -15.69
CA SER A 72 7.56 -22.31 -15.00
C SER A 72 7.02 -23.52 -14.23
N LEU A 73 5.69 -23.70 -14.20
CA LEU A 73 5.06 -24.81 -13.51
C LEU A 73 5.09 -26.05 -14.41
N ASP A 74 5.76 -27.10 -13.95
CA ASP A 74 5.93 -28.36 -14.69
C ASP A 74 4.55 -28.97 -15.03
N PRO A 75 4.22 -29.17 -16.32
CA PRO A 75 2.97 -29.79 -16.74
C PRO A 75 2.70 -31.14 -16.06
N ASP A 76 3.74 -31.91 -15.77
CA ASP A 76 3.60 -33.24 -15.15
C ASP A 76 3.17 -33.15 -13.68
N LEU A 77 3.65 -32.13 -12.95
CA LEU A 77 3.21 -31.86 -11.57
C LEU A 77 1.75 -31.40 -11.50
N LEU A 78 1.30 -30.68 -12.53
CA LEU A 78 -0.09 -30.25 -12.69
C LEU A 78 -1.00 -31.44 -12.96
N ASP A 79 -0.59 -32.36 -13.84
CA ASP A 79 -1.33 -33.58 -14.14
C ASP A 79 -1.49 -34.46 -12.89
N GLU A 80 -0.42 -34.66 -12.11
CA GLU A 80 -0.47 -35.43 -10.86
C GLU A 80 -1.37 -34.78 -9.80
N ARG A 81 -1.36 -33.43 -9.70
CA ARG A 81 -2.23 -32.71 -8.77
C ARG A 81 -3.70 -32.76 -9.19
N ILE A 82 -3.98 -32.69 -10.49
CA ILE A 82 -5.30 -32.89 -11.06
C ILE A 82 -5.77 -34.32 -10.79
N ARG A 83 -4.91 -35.33 -11.00
CA ARG A 83 -5.21 -36.74 -10.74
C ARG A 83 -5.57 -37.00 -9.27
N SER A 84 -4.76 -36.47 -8.36
CA SER A 84 -4.94 -36.67 -6.91
C SER A 84 -6.16 -35.94 -6.35
N VAL A 85 -6.54 -34.77 -6.89
CA VAL A 85 -7.67 -33.98 -6.39
C VAL A 85 -9.00 -34.36 -7.06
N LEU A 86 -8.99 -34.60 -8.37
CA LEU A 86 -10.20 -34.90 -9.16
C LEU A 86 -10.44 -36.41 -9.33
N GLY A 87 -9.51 -37.27 -8.91
CA GLY A 87 -9.62 -38.72 -9.04
C GLY A 87 -9.60 -39.19 -10.50
N TYR A 88 -9.02 -38.41 -11.41
CA TYR A 88 -9.07 -38.67 -12.85
C TYR A 88 -8.13 -39.82 -13.24
N SER A 89 -8.68 -41.01 -13.45
CA SER A 89 -7.94 -42.17 -13.98
C SER A 89 -7.90 -42.11 -15.52
N ARG A 90 -6.81 -42.54 -16.18
CA ARG A 90 -6.79 -42.70 -17.65
C ARG A 90 -7.58 -43.96 -18.01
N ASP A 91 -8.07 -44.04 -19.24
CA ASP A 91 -8.65 -45.28 -19.77
C ASP A 91 -7.64 -46.42 -19.62
N GLY A 92 -7.94 -47.35 -18.70
CA GLY A 92 -7.10 -48.50 -18.38
C GLY A 92 -6.59 -48.58 -16.94
N ASP A 93 -6.65 -47.53 -16.11
CA ASP A 93 -6.22 -47.69 -14.71
C ASP A 93 -7.34 -48.21 -13.81
N VAL A 94 -6.96 -49.16 -12.95
CA VAL A 94 -7.84 -49.83 -12.00
C VAL A 94 -7.83 -49.06 -10.68
N VAL A 95 -8.97 -48.47 -10.31
CA VAL A 95 -9.15 -47.82 -9.00
C VAL A 95 -9.60 -48.87 -8.00
N ILE A 96 -8.77 -49.16 -7.00
CA ILE A 96 -9.07 -50.11 -5.92
C ILE A 96 -9.38 -49.32 -4.64
N SER A 97 -10.48 -49.65 -3.97
CA SER A 97 -10.82 -49.04 -2.69
C SER A 97 -9.82 -49.46 -1.59
N ARG A 98 -9.62 -48.62 -0.57
CA ARG A 98 -8.65 -48.92 0.51
C ARG A 98 -8.95 -50.27 1.19
N ASP A 99 -10.22 -50.59 1.36
CA ASP A 99 -10.66 -51.81 2.02
C ASP A 99 -10.37 -53.05 1.15
N GLU A 100 -10.59 -52.94 -0.15
CA GLU A 100 -10.35 -54.02 -1.12
C GLU A 100 -8.84 -54.28 -1.33
N LEU A 101 -8.01 -53.24 -1.29
CA LEU A 101 -6.56 -53.36 -1.30
C LEU A 101 -6.05 -54.14 -0.07
N ASN A 102 -6.58 -53.83 1.12
CA ASN A 102 -6.19 -54.54 2.33
C ASN A 102 -6.52 -56.03 2.26
N LEU A 103 -7.69 -56.38 1.72
CA LEU A 103 -8.10 -57.78 1.53
C LEU A 103 -7.21 -58.52 0.53
N LEU A 104 -6.72 -57.85 -0.51
CA LEU A 104 -5.79 -58.44 -1.48
C LEU A 104 -4.39 -58.64 -0.89
N LEU A 105 -3.90 -57.70 -0.09
CA LEU A 105 -2.61 -57.82 0.60
C LEU A 105 -2.65 -58.93 1.66
N GLU A 106 -3.73 -59.01 2.44
CA GLU A 106 -3.89 -60.05 3.47
C GLU A 106 -4.00 -61.46 2.87
N ASN A 107 -4.59 -61.59 1.68
CA ASN A 107 -4.62 -62.85 0.94
C ASN A 107 -3.30 -63.19 0.22
N ALA A 108 -2.48 -62.19 -0.10
CA ALA A 108 -1.17 -62.40 -0.73
C ALA A 108 -0.07 -62.78 0.28
N GLU A 109 -0.26 -62.45 1.57
CA GLU A 109 0.65 -62.84 2.67
C GLU A 109 0.32 -64.21 3.30
N ARG A 110 -0.73 -64.90 2.83
CA ARG A 110 -1.04 -66.31 3.18
C ARG A 110 -0.48 -67.28 2.15
#